data_AF-A0A969UUU8-F1
#
_entry.id   AF-A0A969UUU8-F1
#
_cell.length_a   1.000
_cell.length_b   1.000
_cell.length_c   1.000
_cell.angle_alpha   90.00
_cell.angle_beta   90.00
_cell.angle_gamma   90.00
#
_symmetry.space_group_name_H-M   'P 1'
#
loop_
_entity.id
_entity.type
_entity.pdbx_description
1 polymer ?
#
loop_
_entity_poly.entity_id
_entity_poly.type
_entity_poly.pdbx_seq_one_letter_code
_entity_poly.pdbx_strand_id
1 'polypeptide(L)'
;MFPSVLPLRAIAFQILFLLVAIAVEASVFHRLLKTDPKQSILYASSINLFCTVLGWIVFFLIFNAEEVSSGSTSQFEIDMMNFIFFDRWSRQTATSLILICFVTFFASFGAKELGLISLQWLLKAGIKQEEKKEEKKEEKKEEKKETEEESTEDLTEQKPSLRTPVIRVLRRSSRLGQPQVGEKTPSQLRAVLFANAWSYSAILAILLLRFAVQASYSSIEP
;
A
#
# COMPACT_ATOMS: atom_id res chain seq x y z
N MET A 1 4.58 6.30 35.91
CA MET A 1 5.97 5.87 35.67
C MET A 1 6.06 5.44 34.21
N PHE A 2 6.76 6.20 33.36
CA PHE A 2 7.06 5.72 32.01
C PHE A 2 8.03 4.54 32.13
N PRO A 3 7.76 3.37 31.53
CA PRO A 3 8.75 2.30 31.50
C PRO A 3 10.01 2.83 30.81
N SER A 4 11.14 2.84 31.53
CA SER A 4 12.41 3.43 31.08
C SER A 4 13.13 2.64 29.98
N VAL A 5 12.47 1.67 29.38
CA VAL A 5 12.98 0.87 28.26
C VAL A 5 12.14 1.18 27.03
N LEU A 6 12.68 2.05 26.16
CA LEU A 6 12.09 2.28 24.85
C LEU A 6 12.09 0.95 24.07
N PRO A 7 10.96 0.54 23.46
CA PRO A 7 10.86 -0.70 22.70
C PRO A 7 11.50 -0.55 21.31
N LEU A 8 12.74 -0.05 21.27
CA LEU A 8 13.48 0.26 20.03
C LEU A 8 13.62 -0.97 19.14
N ARG A 9 13.82 -2.14 19.74
CA ARG A 9 13.86 -3.42 19.03
C ARG A 9 12.55 -3.71 18.29
N ALA A 10 11.40 -3.49 18.93
CA ALA A 10 10.10 -3.73 18.31
C ALA A 10 9.85 -2.77 17.14
N ILE A 11 10.18 -1.48 17.32
CA ILE A 11 10.05 -0.47 16.27
C ILE A 11 10.94 -0.81 15.07
N ALA A 12 12.20 -1.20 15.30
CA ALA A 12 13.11 -1.58 14.23
C ALA A 12 12.63 -2.81 13.45
N PHE A 13 12.15 -3.85 14.15
CA PHE A 13 11.57 -5.03 13.50
C PHE A 13 10.30 -4.70 12.71
N GLN A 14 9.45 -3.83 13.24
CA GLN A 14 8.23 -3.41 12.55
C GLN A 14 8.56 -2.67 11.24
N ILE A 15 9.53 -1.75 11.27
CA ILE A 15 10.00 -1.07 10.05
C ILE A 15 10.59 -2.08 9.06
N LEU A 16 11.42 -3.01 9.53
CA LEU A 16 12.03 -4.05 8.69
C LEU A 16 10.95 -4.91 8.01
N PHE A 17 9.99 -5.43 8.77
CA PHE A 17 8.91 -6.26 8.23
C PHE A 17 8.01 -5.49 7.28
N LEU A 18 7.74 -4.22 7.57
CA LEU A 18 6.99 -3.34 6.67
C LEU A 18 7.72 -3.17 5.33
N LEU A 19 9.03 -2.92 5.34
CA LEU A 19 9.82 -2.79 4.12
C LEU A 19 9.87 -4.09 3.31
N VAL A 20 10.06 -5.23 3.98
CA VAL A 20 10.04 -6.55 3.33
C VAL A 20 8.69 -6.82 2.69
N ALA A 21 7.59 -6.58 3.41
CA ALA A 21 6.24 -6.74 2.87
C ALA A 21 6.03 -5.84 1.65
N ILE A 22 6.39 -4.56 1.72
CA ILE A 22 6.25 -3.63 0.59
C ILE A 22 7.04 -4.12 -0.63
N ALA A 23 8.28 -4.57 -0.45
CA ALA A 23 9.12 -5.05 -1.54
C ALA A 23 8.55 -6.31 -2.20
N VAL A 24 8.11 -7.28 -1.40
CA VAL A 24 7.52 -8.54 -1.88
C VAL A 24 6.21 -8.27 -2.59
N GLU A 25 5.31 -7.49 -2.00
CA GLU A 25 3.99 -7.20 -2.58
C GLU A 25 4.10 -6.34 -3.83
N ALA A 26 5.02 -5.37 -3.88
CA ALA A 26 5.27 -4.59 -5.09
C ALA A 26 5.75 -5.50 -6.23
N SER A 27 6.62 -6.48 -5.95
CA SER A 27 7.07 -7.47 -6.93
C SER A 27 5.92 -8.34 -7.43
N VAL A 28 5.06 -8.79 -6.52
CA VAL A 28 3.88 -9.61 -6.85
C VAL A 28 2.88 -8.79 -7.68
N PHE A 29 2.56 -7.56 -7.29
CA PHE A 29 1.68 -6.68 -8.04
C PHE A 29 2.22 -6.37 -9.44
N HIS A 30 3.51 -6.09 -9.57
CA HIS A 30 4.12 -5.89 -10.89
C HIS A 30 3.95 -7.12 -11.79
N ARG A 31 4.17 -8.33 -11.24
CA ARG A 31 4.08 -9.59 -12.00
C ARG A 31 2.64 -9.97 -12.37
N LEU A 32 1.69 -9.82 -11.44
CA LEU A 32 0.31 -10.29 -11.61
C LEU A 32 -0.64 -9.24 -12.20
N LEU A 33 -0.45 -7.96 -11.88
CA LEU A 33 -1.30 -6.86 -12.37
C LEU A 33 -0.69 -6.15 -13.58
N LYS A 34 0.55 -6.47 -13.98
CA LYS A 34 1.29 -5.84 -15.09
C LYS A 34 1.35 -4.30 -14.97
N THR A 35 1.30 -3.80 -13.73
CA THR A 35 1.41 -2.38 -13.42
C THR A 35 2.85 -1.91 -13.52
N ASP A 36 3.05 -0.61 -13.79
CA ASP A 36 4.39 -0.01 -13.79
C ASP A 36 5.10 -0.26 -12.43
N PRO A 37 6.43 -0.47 -12.38
CA PRO A 37 7.11 -0.76 -11.12
C PRO A 37 6.92 0.35 -10.09
N LYS A 38 6.88 1.63 -10.53
CA LYS A 38 6.67 2.77 -9.61
C LYS A 38 5.28 2.73 -9.00
N GLN A 39 4.26 2.44 -9.80
CA GLN A 39 2.89 2.31 -9.32
C GLN A 39 2.75 1.11 -8.38
N SER A 40 3.39 -0.02 -8.69
CA SER A 40 3.34 -1.23 -7.88
C SER A 40 3.91 -1.00 -6.47
N ILE A 41 5.03 -0.26 -6.37
CA ILE A 41 5.62 0.16 -5.10
C ILE A 41 4.68 1.10 -4.34
N LEU A 42 4.06 2.06 -5.03
CA LEU A 42 3.14 3.03 -4.40
C LEU A 42 1.85 2.37 -3.88
N TYR A 43 1.29 1.41 -4.61
CA TYR A 43 0.17 0.61 -4.16
C TYR A 43 0.55 -0.23 -2.95
N ALA A 44 1.66 -0.97 -3.01
CA ALA A 44 2.11 -1.82 -1.91
C ALA A 44 2.43 -1.01 -0.65
N SER A 45 3.11 0.13 -0.77
CA SER A 45 3.44 0.99 0.38
C SER A 45 2.20 1.59 1.02
N SER A 46 1.28 2.11 0.22
CA SER A 46 0.05 2.74 0.71
C SER A 46 -0.86 1.73 1.42
N ILE A 47 -1.02 0.53 0.85
CA ILE A 47 -1.86 -0.54 1.43
C ILE A 47 -1.23 -1.10 2.71
N ASN A 48 0.08 -1.35 2.74
CA ASN A 48 0.74 -1.85 3.95
C ASN A 48 0.78 -0.80 5.07
N LEU A 49 0.99 0.48 4.75
CA LEU A 49 0.92 1.56 5.73
C LEU A 49 -0.51 1.73 6.28
N PHE A 50 -1.51 1.70 5.39
CA PHE A 50 -2.92 1.74 5.79
C PHE A 50 -3.28 0.58 6.72
N CYS A 51 -2.89 -0.65 6.38
CA CYS A 51 -3.11 -1.82 7.24
C CYS A 51 -2.38 -1.70 8.58
N THR A 52 -1.18 -1.14 8.59
CA THR A 52 -0.42 -0.92 9.83
C THR A 52 -1.11 0.08 10.73
N VAL A 53 -1.56 1.22 10.20
CA VAL A 53 -2.31 2.23 10.96
C VAL A 53 -3.64 1.66 11.45
N LEU A 54 -4.37 0.95 10.60
CA LEU A 54 -5.64 0.33 10.98
C LEU A 54 -5.44 -0.73 12.06
N GLY A 55 -4.37 -1.54 11.96
CA GLY A 55 -3.99 -2.50 13.00
C GLY A 55 -3.70 -1.83 14.34
N TRP A 56 -2.98 -0.71 14.34
CA TRP A 56 -2.75 0.08 15.56
C TRP A 56 -4.02 0.67 16.14
N ILE A 57 -4.92 1.21 15.29
CA ILE A 57 -6.22 1.74 15.75
C ILE A 57 -7.02 0.61 16.40
N VAL A 58 -7.14 -0.55 15.76
CA VAL A 58 -7.86 -1.71 16.31
C VAL A 58 -7.21 -2.18 17.62
N PHE A 59 -5.88 -2.27 17.66
CA PHE A 59 -5.14 -2.62 18.87
C PHE A 59 -5.45 -1.67 20.02
N PHE A 60 -5.36 -0.36 19.80
CA PHE A 60 -5.68 0.62 20.83
C PHE A 60 -7.15 0.58 21.22
N LEU A 61 -8.09 0.38 20.29
CA LEU A 61 -9.51 0.28 20.63
C LEU A 61 -9.81 -0.95 21.50
N ILE A 62 -9.20 -2.10 21.18
CA ILE A 62 -9.37 -3.32 21.98
C ILE A 62 -8.71 -3.14 23.34
N PHE A 63 -7.44 -2.75 23.38
CA PHE A 63 -6.66 -2.66 24.61
C PHE A 63 -7.21 -1.60 25.57
N ASN A 64 -7.63 -0.43 25.07
CA ASN A 64 -8.29 0.58 25.91
C ASN A 64 -9.67 0.13 26.40
N ALA A 65 -10.44 -0.63 25.59
CA ALA A 65 -11.76 -1.12 26.00
C ALA A 65 -11.64 -2.21 27.09
N GLU A 66 -10.61 -3.05 27.01
CA GLU A 66 -10.36 -4.13 27.97
C GLU A 66 -9.84 -3.60 29.31
N GLU A 67 -8.96 -2.59 29.29
CA GLU A 67 -8.41 -1.91 30.47
C GLU A 67 -9.50 -1.21 31.30
N VAL A 68 -10.54 -0.67 30.64
CA VAL A 68 -11.69 -0.05 31.31
C VAL A 68 -12.62 -1.08 31.97
N SER A 69 -12.71 -2.29 31.42
CA SER A 69 -13.68 -3.30 31.87
C SER A 69 -13.13 -4.25 32.94
N SER A 70 -11.81 -4.48 32.95
CA SER A 70 -11.15 -5.41 33.88
C SER A 70 -9.89 -4.75 34.44
N GLY A 71 -9.96 -4.14 35.61
CA GLY A 71 -8.82 -3.49 36.30
C GLY A 71 -7.70 -4.44 36.76
N SER A 72 -7.47 -5.54 36.05
CA SER A 72 -6.47 -6.57 36.35
C SER A 72 -5.68 -6.84 35.08
N THR A 73 -4.38 -6.53 35.11
CA THR A 73 -3.39 -6.90 34.09
C THR A 73 -3.58 -8.38 33.74
N SER A 74 -4.07 -8.64 32.53
CA SER A 74 -4.38 -10.01 32.11
C SER A 74 -3.08 -10.84 32.07
N GLN A 75 -3.13 -12.12 32.43
CA GLN A 75 -1.96 -13.01 32.30
C GLN A 75 -1.37 -12.99 30.88
N PHE A 76 -2.21 -12.71 29.88
CA PHE A 76 -1.81 -12.53 28.50
C PHE A 76 -0.86 -11.34 28.30
N GLU A 77 -1.08 -10.20 28.96
CA GLU A 77 -0.21 -9.03 28.87
C GLU A 77 1.18 -9.33 29.44
N ILE A 78 1.22 -9.99 30.59
CA ILE A 78 2.47 -10.41 31.25
C ILE A 78 3.23 -11.41 30.38
N ASP A 79 2.53 -12.38 29.79
CA ASP A 79 3.11 -13.37 28.88
C ASP A 79 3.62 -12.72 27.58
N MET A 80 2.88 -11.76 27.02
CA MET A 80 3.31 -10.97 25.85
C MET A 80 4.54 -10.12 26.18
N MET A 81 4.57 -9.45 27.33
CA MET A 81 5.74 -8.69 27.78
C MET A 81 6.96 -9.60 27.96
N ASN A 82 6.77 -10.76 28.61
CA ASN A 82 7.84 -11.72 28.81
C ASN A 82 8.37 -12.30 27.49
N PHE A 83 7.48 -12.51 26.52
CA PHE A 83 7.87 -12.89 25.18
C PHE A 83 8.64 -11.78 24.45
N ILE A 84 8.10 -10.55 24.41
CA ILE A 84 8.66 -9.43 23.65
C ILE A 84 10.01 -8.98 24.23
N PHE A 85 10.14 -8.90 25.56
CA PHE A 85 11.34 -8.38 26.22
C PHE A 85 12.37 -9.47 26.56
N PHE A 86 11.93 -10.67 26.96
CA PHE A 86 12.80 -11.71 27.48
C PHE A 86 12.89 -12.96 26.59
N ASP A 87 12.19 -13.00 25.45
CA ASP A 87 12.21 -14.13 24.48
C ASP A 87 11.88 -15.49 25.14
N ARG A 88 11.06 -15.48 26.22
CA ARG A 88 10.70 -16.69 26.97
C ARG A 88 9.47 -17.36 26.36
N TRP A 89 9.64 -18.59 25.88
CA TRP A 89 8.57 -19.37 25.26
C TRP A 89 7.90 -20.29 26.28
N SER A 90 6.60 -20.09 26.52
CA SER A 90 5.75 -21.09 27.19
C SER A 90 4.90 -21.83 26.16
N ARG A 91 4.54 -23.10 26.44
CA ARG A 91 3.72 -23.94 25.54
C ARG A 91 2.33 -23.32 25.30
N GLN A 92 1.78 -22.64 26.31
CA GLN A 92 0.49 -21.95 26.23
C GLN A 92 0.61 -20.67 25.40
N THR A 93 1.66 -19.87 25.62
CA THR A 93 1.94 -18.66 24.84
C THR A 93 2.17 -18.97 23.35
N ALA A 94 2.88 -20.06 23.03
CA ALA A 94 3.11 -20.46 21.64
C ALA A 94 1.81 -20.78 20.90
N THR A 95 0.87 -21.47 21.55
CA THR A 95 -0.42 -21.83 20.94
C THR A 95 -1.27 -20.57 20.68
N SER A 96 -1.33 -19.67 21.66
CA SER A 96 -2.03 -18.39 21.51
C SER A 96 -1.41 -17.51 20.42
N LEU A 97 -0.08 -17.47 20.32
CA LEU A 97 0.63 -16.72 19.28
C LEU A 97 0.33 -17.27 17.88
N ILE A 98 0.33 -18.59 17.69
CA ILE A 98 0.00 -19.20 16.40
C ILE A 98 -1.42 -18.81 15.97
N LEU A 99 -2.38 -18.88 16.90
CA LEU A 99 -3.77 -18.50 16.62
C LEU A 99 -3.90 -17.01 16.29
N ILE A 100 -3.23 -16.14 17.04
CA ILE A 100 -3.19 -14.69 16.76
C ILE A 100 -2.53 -14.42 15.41
N CYS A 101 -1.42 -15.07 15.08
CA CYS A 101 -0.77 -14.96 13.77
C CYS A 101 -1.70 -15.40 12.63
N PHE A 102 -2.44 -16.49 12.83
CA PHE A 102 -3.42 -16.97 11.86
C PHE A 102 -4.56 -15.97 11.66
N VAL A 103 -5.17 -15.49 12.74
CA VAL A 103 -6.27 -14.50 12.66
C VAL A 103 -5.78 -13.20 12.03
N THR A 104 -4.62 -12.69 12.44
CA THR A 104 -4.04 -11.46 11.89
C THR A 104 -3.65 -11.59 10.42
N PHE A 105 -3.27 -12.78 9.95
CA PHE A 105 -3.06 -13.05 8.52
C PHE A 105 -4.35 -12.86 7.69
N PHE A 106 -5.47 -13.43 8.13
CA PHE A 106 -6.74 -13.27 7.41
C PHE A 106 -7.31 -11.87 7.54
N ALA A 107 -7.18 -11.25 8.72
CA ALA A 107 -7.58 -9.86 8.93
C ALA A 107 -6.78 -8.91 8.02
N SER A 108 -5.46 -9.11 7.91
CA SER A 108 -4.62 -8.31 7.02
C SER A 108 -4.96 -8.56 5.55
N PHE A 109 -5.23 -9.81 5.15
CA PHE A 109 -5.71 -10.12 3.81
C PHE A 109 -6.99 -9.34 3.46
N GLY A 110 -8.00 -9.39 4.35
CA GLY A 110 -9.25 -8.66 4.15
C GLY A 110 -9.07 -7.15 4.09
N ALA A 111 -8.25 -6.58 4.97
CA ALA A 111 -7.94 -5.15 4.96
C ALA A 111 -7.20 -4.73 3.68
N LYS A 112 -6.29 -5.56 3.18
CA LYS A 112 -5.53 -5.31 1.94
C LYS A 112 -6.41 -5.36 0.69
N GLU A 113 -7.36 -6.30 0.63
CA GLU A 113 -8.37 -6.37 -0.43
C GLU A 113 -9.21 -5.09 -0.48
N LEU A 114 -9.75 -4.65 0.67
CA LEU A 114 -10.52 -3.41 0.77
C LEU A 114 -9.67 -2.18 0.43
N GLY A 115 -8.42 -2.13 0.90
CA GLY A 115 -7.47 -1.06 0.63
C GLY A 115 -7.16 -0.91 -0.85
N LEU A 116 -6.90 -2.02 -1.56
CA LEU A 116 -6.61 -2.02 -2.99
C LEU A 116 -7.81 -1.54 -3.81
N ILE A 117 -9.02 -2.01 -3.47
CA ILE A 117 -10.27 -1.58 -4.12
C ILE A 117 -10.49 -0.08 -3.92
N SER A 118 -10.34 0.41 -2.69
CA SER A 118 -10.49 1.82 -2.35
C SER A 118 -9.50 2.70 -3.11
N LEU A 119 -8.24 2.28 -3.19
CA LEU A 119 -7.18 3.04 -3.86
C LEU A 119 -7.35 3.08 -5.38
N GLN A 120 -7.84 2.00 -5.99
CA GLN A 120 -8.19 1.99 -7.42
C GLN A 120 -9.38 2.92 -7.72
N TRP A 121 -10.38 2.95 -6.85
CA TRP A 121 -11.51 3.86 -6.98
C TRP A 121 -11.06 5.32 -6.89
N LEU A 122 -10.21 5.63 -5.91
CA LEU A 122 -9.66 6.97 -5.71
C LEU A 122 -8.80 7.43 -6.88
N LEU A 123 -7.91 6.58 -7.39
CA LEU A 123 -7.04 6.95 -8.52
C LEU A 123 -7.86 7.20 -9.80
N LYS A 124 -8.89 6.40 -10.07
CA LYS A 124 -9.80 6.61 -11.21
C LYS A 124 -10.60 7.90 -11.06
N ALA A 125 -11.06 8.23 -9.86
CA ALA A 125 -11.73 9.50 -9.59
C ALA A 125 -10.79 10.70 -9.85
N GLY A 126 -9.51 10.58 -9.49
CA GLY A 126 -8.48 11.59 -9.76
C GLY A 126 -8.22 11.81 -11.25
N ILE A 127 -7.97 10.75 -12.02
CA ILE A 127 -7.70 10.83 -13.46
C ILE A 127 -8.89 11.45 -14.22
N LYS A 128 -10.12 11.05 -13.87
CA LYS A 128 -11.35 11.60 -14.47
C LYS A 128 -11.53 13.10 -14.18
N GLN A 129 -10.95 13.62 -13.11
CA GLN A 129 -10.95 15.06 -12.83
C GLN A 129 -9.87 15.81 -13.60
N GLU A 130 -8.72 15.20 -13.87
CA GLU A 130 -7.66 15.82 -14.67
C GLU A 130 -8.08 15.95 -16.14
N GLU A 131 -8.65 14.90 -16.73
CA GLU A 131 -9.18 14.93 -18.10
C GLU A 131 -10.21 16.06 -18.27
N LYS A 132 -11.15 16.18 -17.33
CA LYS A 132 -12.15 17.26 -17.33
C LYS A 132 -11.56 18.67 -17.13
N LYS A 133 -10.41 18.79 -16.47
CA LYS A 133 -9.73 20.08 -16.28
C LYS A 133 -8.91 20.46 -17.53
N GLU A 134 -8.37 19.49 -18.24
CA GLU A 134 -7.68 19.71 -19.51
C GLU A 134 -8.67 20.05 -20.63
N GLU A 135 -9.78 19.34 -20.75
CA GLU A 135 -10.86 19.67 -21.72
C GLU A 135 -11.36 21.11 -21.53
N LYS A 136 -11.66 21.51 -20.28
CA LYS A 136 -12.07 22.90 -19.98
C LYS A 136 -10.99 23.95 -20.25
N LYS A 137 -9.70 23.57 -20.23
CA LYS A 137 -8.59 24.48 -20.57
C LYS A 137 -8.40 24.60 -22.08
N GLU A 138 -8.65 23.52 -22.83
CA GLU A 138 -8.62 23.52 -24.29
C GLU A 138 -9.82 24.31 -24.85
N GLU A 139 -11.04 24.10 -24.35
CA GLU A 139 -12.24 24.89 -24.73
C GLU A 139 -12.04 26.39 -24.52
N LYS A 140 -11.51 26.81 -23.35
CA LYS A 140 -11.20 28.23 -23.08
C LYS A 140 -10.09 28.81 -23.97
N LYS A 141 -9.20 27.97 -24.51
CA LYS A 141 -8.16 28.41 -25.45
C LYS A 141 -8.71 28.58 -26.86
N GLU A 142 -9.66 27.76 -27.27
CA GLU A 142 -10.33 27.86 -28.56
C GLU A 142 -11.28 29.06 -28.59
N GLU A 143 -12.09 29.27 -27.55
CA GLU A 143 -13.00 30.42 -27.43
C GLU A 143 -12.25 31.76 -27.44
N LYS A 144 -11.05 31.81 -26.84
CA LYS A 144 -10.19 33.00 -26.85
C LYS A 144 -9.56 33.26 -28.22
N LYS A 145 -9.31 32.21 -29.02
CA LYS A 145 -8.79 32.36 -30.39
C LYS A 145 -9.86 32.86 -31.35
N GLU A 146 -11.09 32.36 -31.24
CA GLU A 146 -12.21 32.85 -32.06
C GLU A 146 -12.51 34.33 -31.77
N THR A 147 -12.42 34.74 -30.49
CA THR A 147 -12.61 36.15 -30.10
C THR A 147 -11.49 37.08 -30.60
N GLU A 148 -10.24 36.60 -30.69
CA GLU A 148 -9.11 37.36 -31.26
C GLU A 148 -9.19 37.42 -32.80
N GLU A 149 -9.58 36.34 -33.48
CA GLU A 149 -9.74 36.32 -34.95
C GLU A 149 -10.90 37.20 -35.42
N GLU A 150 -12.04 37.23 -34.72
CA GLU A 150 -13.18 38.11 -35.04
C GLU A 150 -12.87 39.61 -34.85
N SER A 151 -11.87 39.95 -34.01
CA SER A 151 -11.41 41.33 -33.80
C SER A 151 -10.37 41.83 -34.81
N THR A 152 -9.89 40.97 -35.72
CA THR A 152 -8.80 41.29 -36.67
C THR A 152 -9.24 41.25 -38.15
N GLU A 153 -10.52 41.06 -38.45
CA GLU A 153 -11.02 40.98 -39.84
C GLU A 153 -11.43 42.33 -40.49
N ASP A 154 -11.29 43.48 -39.81
CA ASP A 154 -11.73 44.77 -40.39
C ASP A 154 -10.62 45.61 -41.06
N LEU A 155 -9.40 45.08 -41.25
CA LEU A 155 -8.38 45.78 -42.05
C LEU A 155 -7.59 44.85 -42.97
N THR A 156 -7.71 45.16 -44.27
CA THR A 156 -6.80 44.90 -45.41
C THR A 156 -6.99 43.64 -46.28
N GLU A 157 -7.64 43.87 -47.43
CA GLU A 157 -7.34 43.21 -48.71
C GLU A 157 -5.86 43.42 -49.11
N GLN A 158 -5.10 42.33 -49.27
CA GLN A 158 -4.31 41.98 -50.48
C GLN A 158 -3.12 41.03 -50.19
N LYS A 159 -3.06 39.97 -51.03
CA LYS A 159 -1.88 39.32 -51.65
C LYS A 159 -1.45 37.93 -51.14
N PRO A 160 -1.06 36.98 -52.03
CA PRO A 160 -0.93 35.55 -51.70
C PRO A 160 0.53 35.10 -51.43
N SER A 161 0.64 33.82 -51.00
CA SER A 161 1.86 33.04 -50.67
C SER A 161 2.29 33.17 -49.21
N LEU A 162 2.61 32.12 -48.44
CA LEU A 162 3.34 30.90 -48.74
C LEU A 162 2.90 29.83 -47.70
N ARG A 163 2.68 28.58 -48.13
CA ARG A 163 2.34 27.46 -47.24
C ARG A 163 3.50 27.16 -46.27
N THR A 164 3.22 27.16 -44.97
CA THR A 164 4.06 26.50 -43.96
C THR A 164 3.40 25.20 -43.50
N PRO A 165 4.20 24.14 -43.24
CA PRO A 165 3.65 22.84 -42.88
C PRO A 165 3.14 22.87 -41.43
N VAL A 166 1.87 22.50 -41.27
CA VAL A 166 1.26 22.14 -39.99
C VAL A 166 2.09 21.03 -39.35
N ILE A 167 2.83 21.36 -38.29
CA ILE A 167 3.47 20.37 -37.41
C ILE A 167 2.34 19.59 -36.76
N ARG A 168 2.03 18.44 -37.35
CA ARG A 168 1.10 17.45 -36.82
C ARG A 168 1.76 16.86 -35.58
N VAL A 169 1.47 17.44 -34.42
CA VAL A 169 1.87 16.90 -33.12
C VAL A 169 1.33 15.47 -33.05
N LEU A 170 2.23 14.49 -33.16
CA LEU A 170 1.93 13.09 -32.92
C LEU A 170 1.52 12.97 -31.45
N ARG A 171 0.21 13.13 -31.21
CA ARG A 171 -0.50 12.74 -29.99
C ARG A 171 -0.26 11.25 -29.85
N ARG A 172 0.84 10.90 -29.18
CA ARG A 172 1.24 9.54 -28.84
C ARG A 172 0.17 9.03 -27.89
N SER A 173 -0.87 8.43 -28.47
CA SER A 173 -1.91 7.72 -27.74
C SER A 173 -1.24 6.55 -27.06
N SER A 174 -0.81 6.77 -25.82
CA SER A 174 -0.60 5.72 -24.85
C SER A 174 -1.95 5.07 -24.64
N ARG A 175 -2.28 4.12 -25.51
CA ARG A 175 -3.24 3.05 -25.24
C ARG A 175 -2.67 2.25 -24.07
N LEU A 176 -2.76 2.80 -22.86
CA LEU A 176 -2.75 1.97 -21.67
C LEU A 176 -4.03 1.17 -21.76
N GLY A 177 -3.88 -0.12 -22.03
CA GLY A 177 -4.99 -1.07 -22.03
C GLY A 177 -5.79 -0.87 -20.75
N GLN A 178 -7.01 -0.35 -20.91
CA GLN A 178 -8.03 -0.37 -19.88
C GLN A 178 -8.28 -1.83 -19.51
N PRO A 179 -8.02 -2.25 -18.26
CA PRO A 179 -8.77 -3.37 -17.72
C PRO A 179 -10.18 -2.83 -17.44
N GLN A 180 -11.14 -3.44 -18.14
CA GLN A 180 -12.57 -3.23 -17.96
C GLN A 180 -12.95 -3.30 -16.47
N VAL A 181 -13.85 -2.39 -16.12
CA VAL A 181 -14.35 -2.08 -14.79
C VAL A 181 -15.38 -3.13 -14.35
N GLY A 182 -15.42 -3.44 -13.05
CA GLY A 182 -16.68 -3.74 -12.35
C GLY A 182 -16.77 -5.13 -11.72
N GLU A 183 -16.10 -6.13 -12.28
CA GLU A 183 -15.99 -7.44 -11.64
C GLU A 183 -14.67 -7.54 -10.89
N LYS A 184 -14.72 -8.06 -9.65
CA LYS A 184 -13.51 -8.58 -8.98
C LYS A 184 -12.88 -9.58 -9.94
N THR A 185 -11.90 -9.17 -10.73
CA THR A 185 -11.23 -10.11 -11.62
C THR A 185 -10.55 -11.14 -10.71
N PRO A 186 -10.75 -12.45 -10.93
CA PRO A 186 -10.15 -13.49 -10.10
C PRO A 186 -8.62 -13.35 -10.03
N SER A 187 -8.00 -12.67 -10.99
CA SER A 187 -6.58 -12.30 -11.00
C SER A 187 -6.18 -11.30 -9.92
N GLN A 188 -7.02 -10.31 -9.57
CA GLN A 188 -6.71 -9.33 -8.53
C GLN A 188 -6.75 -9.94 -7.14
N LEU A 189 -7.80 -10.71 -6.84
CA LEU A 189 -7.92 -11.43 -5.57
C LEU A 189 -6.75 -12.40 -5.40
N ARG A 190 -6.39 -13.13 -6.47
CA ARG A 190 -5.19 -13.99 -6.48
C ARG A 190 -3.92 -13.18 -6.25
N ALA A 191 -3.78 -12.00 -6.86
CA ALA A 191 -2.61 -11.17 -6.70
C ALA A 191 -2.42 -10.71 -5.25
N VAL A 192 -3.48 -10.21 -4.60
CA VAL A 192 -3.43 -9.78 -3.19
C VAL A 192 -3.22 -10.97 -2.28
N LEU A 193 -3.85 -12.11 -2.55
CA LEU A 193 -3.67 -13.34 -1.76
C LEU A 193 -2.23 -13.84 -1.85
N PHE A 194 -1.67 -13.95 -3.05
CA PHE A 194 -0.27 -14.36 -3.23
C PHE A 194 0.70 -13.35 -2.64
N ALA A 195 0.42 -12.05 -2.79
CA ALA A 195 1.23 -10.98 -2.22
C ALA A 195 1.29 -11.11 -0.70
N ASN A 196 0.12 -11.28 -0.05
CA ASN A 196 0.06 -11.46 1.40
C ASN A 196 0.74 -12.78 1.85
N ALA A 197 0.48 -13.88 1.15
CA ALA A 197 1.10 -15.17 1.46
C ALA A 197 2.63 -15.13 1.35
N TRP A 198 3.17 -14.48 0.32
CA TRP A 198 4.62 -14.35 0.13
C TRP A 198 5.25 -13.41 1.16
N SER A 199 4.59 -12.31 1.53
CA SER A 199 5.06 -11.40 2.59
C SER A 199 5.19 -12.13 3.92
N TYR A 200 4.15 -12.85 4.34
CA TYR A 200 4.18 -13.60 5.59
C TYR A 200 5.19 -14.76 5.55
N SER A 201 5.34 -15.42 4.40
CA SER A 201 6.37 -16.46 4.22
C SER A 201 7.79 -15.89 4.34
N ALA A 202 8.05 -14.72 3.76
CA ALA A 202 9.35 -14.04 3.86
C ALA A 202 9.64 -13.60 5.30
N ILE A 203 8.65 -13.03 5.98
CA ILE A 203 8.77 -12.66 7.40
C ILE A 203 9.07 -13.90 8.25
N LEU A 204 8.34 -15.01 8.01
CA LEU A 204 8.55 -16.26 8.74
C LEU A 204 9.95 -16.85 8.47
N ALA A 205 10.45 -16.78 7.24
CA ALA A 205 11.81 -17.19 6.91
C ALA A 205 12.87 -16.36 7.66
N ILE A 206 12.69 -15.05 7.76
CA ILE A 206 13.57 -14.16 8.55
C ILE A 206 13.54 -14.55 10.03
N LEU A 207 12.35 -14.84 10.57
CA LEU A 207 12.19 -15.28 11.96
C LEU A 207 12.84 -16.64 12.23
N LEU A 208 12.68 -17.61 11.31
CA LEU A 208 13.32 -18.92 11.41
C LEU A 208 14.85 -18.81 11.33
N LEU A 209 15.36 -17.97 10.44
CA LEU A 209 16.79 -17.71 10.34
C LEU A 209 17.32 -17.10 11.63
N ARG A 210 16.62 -16.10 12.18
CA ARG A 210 16.97 -15.51 13.49
C ARG A 210 17.01 -16.60 14.57
N PHE A 211 15.98 -17.44 14.64
CA PHE A 211 15.90 -18.51 15.63
C PHE A 211 17.03 -19.53 15.48
N ALA A 212 17.35 -19.96 14.25
CA ALA A 212 18.46 -20.87 13.98
C ALA A 212 19.82 -20.28 14.40
N VAL A 213 20.02 -18.99 14.16
CA VAL A 213 21.21 -18.26 14.60
C VAL A 213 21.28 -18.22 16.13
N GLN A 214 20.19 -17.87 16.81
CA GLN A 214 20.13 -17.85 18.28
C GLN A 214 20.41 -19.24 18.90
N ALA A 215 19.80 -20.30 18.37
CA ALA A 215 20.00 -21.67 18.84
C ALA A 215 21.46 -22.15 18.67
N SER A 216 22.13 -21.67 17.62
CA SER A 216 23.55 -21.95 17.37
C SER A 216 24.43 -21.26 18.41
N TYR A 217 24.13 -20.01 18.79
CA TYR A 217 24.87 -19.29 19.83
C TYR A 217 24.69 -19.88 21.23
N SER A 218 23.48 -20.33 21.59
CA SER A 218 23.23 -20.95 22.90
C SER A 218 23.92 -22.31 23.09
N SER A 219 24.36 -22.95 22.01
CA SER A 219 25.07 -24.25 22.07
C SER A 219 26.58 -24.09 22.26
N ILE A 220 27.10 -22.85 22.25
CA ILE A 220 28.53 -22.53 22.30
C ILE A 220 28.97 -21.99 23.68
N GLU A 221 28.04 -21.65 24.57
CA GLU A 221 28.36 -21.33 25.97
C GLU A 221 28.31 -22.61 26.86
N PRO A 222 29.46 -23.07 27.40
CA PRO A 222 29.54 -24.18 28.35
C PRO A 222 29.13 -23.80 29.78
#